data_AF-A0A9X4H5V9-F1
#
_entry.id   AF-A0A9X4H5V9-F1
#
_cell.length_a   1.000
_cell.length_b   1.000
_cell.length_c   1.000
_cell.angle_alpha   90.00
_cell.angle_beta   90.00
_cell.angle_gamma   90.00
#
_symmetry.space_group_name_H-M   'P 1'
#
loop_
_entity.id
_entity.type
_entity.pdbx_description
1 polymer ?
#
loop_
_entity_poly.entity_id
_entity_poly.type
_entity_poly.pdbx_seq_one_letter_code
_entity_poly.pdbx_strand_id
1 'polypeptide(L)'
;MKRIKVAVLFGGCSTEYEVSLQSAYSVITNLNPNKYETILIGITRQGAWLRFFGVLEKIQNNTWMDGGDCVPAIISPDRNIHGLLEFRGNKVIATRIDVAFPVLHGKNGEDGTLQGLLTMAGIPFAGCGTLCSAMCMDKDIAHKIVNLAGIKTPPSIVLRSGFTDAELSKQISCLTFPLFVKPANAGSSFGITKVFQKDELYDAVTVAFQHDNKVIIEEAVDGFEVGCAVLGKDSLAIGEVDEIELSHGISAVSPSTASVLSRASERVRVSAVATRRSSISRRRDARSLAVDSMTVARRPATCPCSLRTGM
;
A
#
# COMPACT_ATOMS: atom_id res chain seq x y z
N MET A 1 21.69 -10.56 -27.64
CA MET A 1 21.76 -9.58 -26.54
C MET A 1 21.71 -10.32 -25.21
N LYS A 2 22.41 -9.85 -24.18
CA LYS A 2 22.32 -10.42 -22.83
C LYS A 2 20.94 -10.07 -22.23
N ARG A 3 20.24 -11.05 -21.67
CA ARG A 3 18.95 -10.81 -20.99
C ARG A 3 19.18 -9.99 -19.72
N ILE A 4 18.21 -9.15 -19.39
CA ILE A 4 18.20 -8.33 -18.16
C ILE A 4 17.79 -9.22 -16.99
N LYS A 5 18.59 -9.26 -15.94
CA LYS A 5 18.32 -10.04 -14.72
C LYS A 5 17.35 -9.30 -13.81
N VAL A 6 16.10 -9.75 -13.79
CA VAL A 6 15.02 -9.15 -13.00
C VAL A 6 14.81 -9.95 -11.73
N ALA A 7 15.12 -9.35 -10.58
CA ALA A 7 14.78 -9.93 -9.30
C ALA A 7 13.30 -9.73 -8.99
N VAL A 8 12.51 -10.79 -8.94
CA VAL A 8 11.09 -10.73 -8.55
C VAL A 8 11.00 -11.14 -7.09
N LEU A 9 10.60 -10.20 -6.22
CA LEU A 9 10.42 -10.46 -4.78
C LEU A 9 8.95 -10.74 -4.47
N PHE A 10 8.67 -11.79 -3.71
CA PHE A 10 7.31 -12.22 -3.39
C PHE A 10 7.20 -12.83 -1.97
N GLY A 11 5.97 -13.06 -1.51
CA GLY A 11 5.67 -13.43 -0.13
C GLY A 11 5.67 -12.21 0.81
N GLY A 12 6.49 -12.25 1.86
CA GLY A 12 6.69 -11.18 2.83
C GLY A 12 6.21 -11.49 4.26
N CYS A 13 6.78 -10.79 5.24
CA CYS A 13 6.31 -10.78 6.63
C CYS A 13 5.10 -9.85 6.76
N SER A 14 4.01 -10.20 6.08
CA SER A 14 2.81 -9.38 5.92
C SER A 14 1.55 -10.23 6.02
N THR A 15 0.45 -9.62 6.43
CA THR A 15 -0.89 -10.21 6.38
C THR A 15 -1.35 -10.46 4.95
N GLU A 16 -0.71 -9.81 3.97
CA GLU A 16 -1.06 -9.83 2.54
C GLU A 16 -0.16 -10.79 1.73
N TYR A 17 0.47 -11.74 2.43
CA TYR A 17 1.40 -12.73 1.88
C TYR A 17 0.81 -13.53 0.71
N GLU A 18 -0.42 -14.05 0.81
CA GLU A 18 -1.04 -14.84 -0.27
C GLU A 18 -1.32 -14.00 -1.53
N VAL A 19 -1.75 -12.75 -1.34
CA VAL A 19 -2.00 -11.79 -2.44
C VAL A 19 -0.69 -11.54 -3.20
N SER A 20 0.41 -11.43 -2.47
CA SER A 20 1.76 -11.30 -3.00
C SER A 20 2.18 -12.52 -3.82
N LEU A 21 1.86 -13.75 -3.39
CA LEU A 21 2.11 -14.97 -4.18
C LEU A 21 1.35 -14.98 -5.51
N GLN A 22 0.04 -14.66 -5.49
CA GLN A 22 -0.78 -14.61 -6.70
C GLN A 22 -0.30 -13.52 -7.67
N SER A 23 0.02 -12.34 -7.13
CA SER A 23 0.54 -11.21 -7.90
C SER A 23 1.87 -11.56 -8.57
N ALA A 24 2.79 -12.18 -7.83
CA ALA A 24 4.08 -12.59 -8.33
C ALA A 24 3.96 -13.64 -9.44
N TYR A 25 3.09 -14.64 -9.26
CA TYR A 25 2.82 -15.64 -10.29
C TYR A 25 2.33 -14.99 -11.59
N SER A 26 1.40 -14.04 -11.51
CA SER A 26 0.90 -13.28 -12.66
C SER A 26 2.02 -12.48 -13.35
N VAL A 27 2.87 -11.78 -12.58
CA VAL A 27 4.02 -11.04 -13.12
C VAL A 27 5.01 -11.97 -13.82
N ILE A 28 5.42 -13.05 -13.17
CA ILE A 28 6.47 -13.95 -13.68
C ILE A 28 6.02 -14.62 -14.97
N THR A 29 4.76 -15.08 -15.04
CA THR A 29 4.22 -15.77 -16.22
C THR A 29 4.03 -14.85 -17.43
N ASN A 30 3.91 -13.53 -17.22
CA ASN A 30 3.75 -12.54 -18.28
C ASN A 30 5.04 -11.78 -18.65
N LEU A 31 6.14 -11.97 -17.90
CA LEU A 31 7.43 -11.39 -18.25
C LEU A 31 8.00 -12.04 -19.52
N ASN A 32 8.44 -11.21 -20.47
CA ASN A 32 9.01 -11.69 -21.73
C ASN A 32 10.33 -12.45 -21.49
N PRO A 33 10.38 -13.78 -21.70
CA PRO A 33 11.54 -14.61 -21.36
C PRO A 33 12.72 -14.42 -22.32
N ASN A 34 12.47 -13.83 -23.50
CA ASN A 34 13.51 -13.48 -24.47
C ASN A 34 14.27 -12.21 -24.08
N LYS A 35 13.66 -11.35 -23.25
CA LYS A 35 14.26 -10.08 -22.78
C LYS A 35 14.77 -10.17 -21.34
N TYR A 36 14.07 -10.92 -20.49
CA TYR A 36 14.32 -10.96 -19.05
C TYR A 36 14.70 -12.37 -18.58
N GLU A 37 15.66 -12.43 -17.65
CA GLU A 37 16.00 -13.62 -16.86
C GLU A 37 15.48 -13.38 -15.44
N THR A 38 14.57 -14.22 -14.96
CA THR A 38 13.93 -14.03 -13.65
C THR A 38 14.76 -14.60 -12.50
N ILE A 39 14.94 -13.78 -11.47
CA ILE A 39 15.57 -14.13 -10.21
C ILE A 39 14.48 -14.06 -9.12
N LEU A 40 13.84 -15.18 -8.86
CA LEU A 40 12.77 -15.38 -7.88
C LEU A 40 13.31 -15.40 -6.44
N ILE A 41 12.88 -14.43 -5.64
CA ILE A 41 13.25 -14.28 -4.23
C ILE A 41 11.97 -14.31 -3.40
N GLY A 42 11.76 -15.39 -2.66
CA GLY A 42 10.64 -15.53 -1.75
C GLY A 42 11.04 -15.10 -0.34
N ILE A 43 10.16 -14.36 0.33
CA ILE A 43 10.28 -14.03 1.75
C ILE A 43 9.17 -14.76 2.49
N THR A 44 9.51 -15.57 3.49
CA THR A 44 8.50 -16.30 4.26
C THR A 44 7.69 -15.37 5.16
N ARG A 45 6.58 -15.87 5.72
CA ARG A 45 5.80 -15.15 6.73
C ARG A 45 6.61 -14.79 7.99
N GLN A 46 7.66 -15.54 8.27
CA GLN A 46 8.58 -15.30 9.39
C GLN A 46 9.75 -14.38 9.00
N GLY A 47 9.80 -13.93 7.74
CA GLY A 47 10.84 -13.03 7.25
C GLY A 47 12.13 -13.72 6.80
N ALA A 48 12.14 -15.03 6.57
CA ALA A 48 13.30 -15.71 5.99
C ALA A 48 13.36 -15.45 4.48
N TRP A 49 14.53 -15.04 3.98
CA TRP A 49 14.72 -14.75 2.56
C TRP A 49 15.36 -15.94 1.83
N LEU A 50 14.75 -16.34 0.74
CA LEU A 50 15.09 -17.55 0.00
C LEU A 50 15.16 -17.25 -1.50
N ARG A 51 16.20 -17.75 -2.17
CA ARG A 51 16.25 -17.83 -3.62
C ARG A 51 15.59 -19.13 -4.06
N PHE A 52 14.54 -19.01 -4.86
CA PHE A 52 13.73 -20.13 -5.34
C PHE A 52 14.11 -20.55 -6.77
N PHE A 53 14.26 -21.85 -6.98
CA PHE A 53 14.63 -22.47 -8.27
C PHE A 53 13.58 -23.43 -8.81
N GLY A 54 12.49 -23.66 -8.09
CA GLY A 54 11.47 -24.64 -8.46
C GLY A 54 10.49 -24.14 -9.51
N VAL A 55 9.48 -24.97 -9.78
CA VAL A 55 8.41 -24.67 -10.73
C VAL A 55 7.47 -23.58 -10.20
N LEU A 56 6.94 -22.74 -11.10
CA LEU A 56 6.22 -21.51 -10.74
C LEU A 56 4.89 -21.78 -10.03
N GLU A 57 4.24 -22.90 -10.33
CA GLU A 57 2.96 -23.31 -9.75
C GLU A 57 3.06 -23.49 -8.23
N LYS A 58 4.25 -23.83 -7.71
CA LYS A 58 4.48 -23.89 -6.26
C LYS A 58 4.35 -22.52 -5.58
N ILE A 59 4.65 -21.42 -6.28
CA ILE A 59 4.44 -20.06 -5.74
C ILE A 59 2.95 -19.83 -5.58
N GLN A 60 2.17 -20.05 -6.64
CA GLN A 60 0.72 -19.84 -6.60
C GLN A 60 0.01 -20.72 -5.57
N ASN A 61 0.45 -21.97 -5.43
CA ASN A 61 -0.12 -22.95 -4.50
C ASN A 61 0.44 -22.84 -3.07
N ASN A 62 1.32 -21.87 -2.80
CA ASN A 62 1.99 -21.69 -1.51
C ASN A 62 2.74 -22.94 -1.00
N THR A 63 3.41 -23.66 -1.89
CA THR A 63 4.25 -24.84 -1.61
C THR A 63 5.70 -24.65 -2.09
N TRP A 64 6.10 -23.41 -2.40
CA TRP A 64 7.42 -23.06 -2.94
C TRP A 64 8.57 -23.28 -1.96
N MET A 65 8.26 -23.37 -0.66
CA MET A 65 9.22 -23.71 0.40
C MET A 65 9.50 -25.21 0.48
N ASP A 66 8.65 -26.05 -0.13
CA ASP A 66 8.74 -27.50 -0.03
C ASP A 66 9.69 -28.09 -1.08
N GLY A 67 10.45 -29.11 -0.68
CA GLY A 67 11.18 -29.97 -1.62
C GLY A 67 12.60 -29.52 -1.99
N GLY A 68 13.22 -28.62 -1.22
CA GLY A 68 14.66 -28.32 -1.37
C GLY A 68 15.03 -27.41 -2.55
N ASP A 69 14.04 -26.80 -3.20
CA ASP A 69 14.22 -25.87 -4.32
C ASP A 69 14.66 -24.46 -3.89
N CYS A 70 14.89 -24.26 -2.59
CA CYS A 70 15.25 -22.98 -1.99
C CYS A 70 16.66 -23.02 -1.42
N VAL A 71 17.39 -21.92 -1.58
CA VAL A 71 18.61 -21.65 -0.80
C VAL A 71 18.43 -20.32 -0.07
N PRO A 72 18.96 -20.16 1.16
CA PRO A 72 18.97 -18.86 1.81
C PRO A 72 19.68 -17.83 0.94
N ALA A 73 19.07 -16.67 0.76
CA ALA A 73 19.67 -15.60 -0.02
C ALA A 73 19.17 -14.24 0.45
N ILE A 74 20.06 -13.25 0.51
CA ILE A 74 19.70 -11.87 0.89
C ILE A 74 20.15 -10.89 -0.19
N ILE A 75 19.48 -9.75 -0.29
CA ILE A 75 20.01 -8.61 -1.06
C ILE A 75 21.15 -7.99 -0.26
N SER A 76 22.32 -7.88 -0.89
CA SER A 76 23.43 -7.16 -0.29
C SER A 76 23.20 -5.65 -0.41
N PRO A 77 23.35 -4.87 0.68
CA PRO A 77 23.37 -3.41 0.59
C PRO A 77 24.66 -2.86 -0.03
N ASP A 78 25.68 -3.70 -0.25
CA ASP A 78 26.93 -3.31 -0.90
C ASP A 78 26.75 -3.15 -2.42
N ARG A 79 27.04 -1.94 -2.89
CA ARG A 79 26.96 -1.55 -4.30
C ARG A 79 28.00 -2.25 -5.19
N ASN A 80 29.08 -2.79 -4.63
CA ASN A 80 30.05 -3.59 -5.39
C ASN A 80 29.49 -4.98 -5.70
N ILE A 81 28.70 -5.55 -4.79
CA ILE A 81 28.00 -6.82 -5.01
C ILE A 81 26.83 -6.61 -5.98
N HIS A 82 26.02 -5.56 -5.78
CA HIS A 82 24.92 -5.18 -6.66
C HIS A 82 23.99 -6.37 -7.00
N GLY A 83 23.51 -7.06 -5.97
CA GLY A 83 22.75 -8.29 -6.16
C GLY A 83 22.55 -9.09 -4.87
N LEU A 84 22.40 -10.40 -5.04
CA LEU A 84 22.18 -11.34 -3.94
C LEU A 84 23.46 -11.95 -3.41
N LEU A 85 23.45 -12.29 -2.13
CA LEU A 85 24.34 -13.28 -1.54
C LEU A 85 23.54 -14.55 -1.28
N GLU A 86 23.86 -15.63 -2.00
CA GLU A 86 23.27 -16.95 -1.84
C GLU A 86 24.16 -17.82 -0.94
N PHE A 87 23.60 -18.38 0.12
CA PHE A 87 24.32 -19.22 1.08
C PHE A 87 24.12 -20.70 0.71
N ARG A 88 25.16 -21.33 0.17
CA ARG A 88 25.14 -22.72 -0.31
C ARG A 88 26.19 -23.55 0.44
N GLY A 89 25.74 -24.26 1.48
CA GLY A 89 26.65 -24.98 2.39
C GLY A 89 27.66 -24.00 3.00
N ASN A 90 28.95 -24.26 2.80
CA ASN A 90 30.04 -23.43 3.33
C ASN A 90 30.48 -22.31 2.38
N LYS A 91 29.72 -22.02 1.32
CA LYS A 91 30.06 -20.99 0.32
C LYS A 91 28.98 -19.92 0.24
N VAL A 92 29.43 -18.70 -0.04
CA VAL A 92 28.56 -17.57 -0.40
C VAL A 92 28.78 -17.25 -1.88
N ILE A 93 27.71 -17.25 -2.66
CA ILE A 93 27.75 -16.95 -4.09
C ILE A 93 27.06 -15.61 -4.32
N ALA A 94 27.76 -14.69 -4.98
CA ALA A 94 27.18 -13.41 -5.38
C ALA A 94 26.46 -13.56 -6.74
N THR A 95 25.17 -13.23 -6.77
CA THR A 95 24.37 -13.23 -8.01
C THR A 95 23.94 -11.80 -8.32
N ARG A 96 24.50 -11.22 -9.39
CA ARG A 96 24.16 -9.87 -9.84
C ARG A 96 22.70 -9.76 -10.28
N ILE A 97 22.05 -8.66 -9.88
CA ILE A 97 20.71 -8.26 -10.30
C ILE A 97 20.83 -6.98 -11.11
N ASP A 98 20.12 -6.86 -12.24
CA ASP A 98 20.11 -5.63 -13.03
C ASP A 98 18.96 -4.69 -12.62
N VAL A 99 17.83 -5.26 -12.22
CA VAL A 99 16.66 -4.51 -11.72
C VAL A 99 15.84 -5.39 -10.77
N ALA A 100 15.23 -4.81 -9.74
CA ALA A 100 14.27 -5.48 -8.88
C ALA A 100 12.83 -5.10 -9.25
N PHE A 101 11.94 -6.08 -9.17
CA PHE A 101 10.51 -5.95 -9.26
C PHE A 101 9.91 -6.46 -7.95
N PRO A 102 9.73 -5.57 -6.95
CA PRO A 102 9.08 -5.95 -5.70
C PRO A 102 7.60 -6.20 -5.96
N VAL A 103 7.13 -7.41 -5.66
CA VAL A 103 5.73 -7.81 -5.73
C VAL A 103 5.27 -8.24 -4.32
N LEU A 104 5.63 -7.42 -3.33
CA LEU A 104 5.23 -7.56 -1.94
C LEU A 104 4.11 -6.55 -1.65
N HIS A 105 3.19 -6.91 -0.76
CA HIS A 105 2.07 -6.06 -0.35
C HIS A 105 2.11 -5.77 1.15
N GLY A 106 1.65 -4.59 1.53
CA GLY A 106 1.54 -4.11 2.89
C GLY A 106 2.89 -3.88 3.57
N LYS A 107 2.96 -4.29 4.83
CA LYS A 107 4.17 -4.14 5.65
C LYS A 107 5.37 -4.79 5.00
N ASN A 108 6.51 -4.11 5.06
CA ASN A 108 7.76 -4.42 4.40
C ASN A 108 7.78 -4.38 2.86
N GLY A 109 6.61 -4.33 2.20
CA GLY A 109 6.50 -4.25 0.74
C GLY A 109 6.27 -2.83 0.24
N GLU A 110 5.37 -2.10 0.90
CA GLU A 110 4.84 -0.81 0.44
C GLU A 110 5.12 0.34 1.41
N ASP A 111 5.70 0.04 2.58
CA ASP A 111 6.02 1.00 3.65
C ASP A 111 7.38 1.71 3.49
N GLY A 112 8.11 1.43 2.41
CA GLY A 112 9.39 2.05 2.10
C GLY A 112 10.62 1.32 2.65
N THR A 113 10.44 0.28 3.48
CA THR A 113 11.56 -0.46 4.08
C THR A 113 12.38 -1.24 3.04
N LEU A 114 11.74 -2.03 2.18
CA LEU A 114 12.42 -2.72 1.08
C LEU A 114 13.03 -1.74 0.08
N GLN A 115 12.31 -0.67 -0.25
CA GLN A 115 12.78 0.39 -1.15
C GLN A 115 14.06 1.03 -0.60
N GLY A 116 14.17 1.18 0.72
CA GLY A 116 15.39 1.65 1.38
C GLY A 116 16.57 0.71 1.17
N LEU A 117 16.36 -0.60 1.37
CA LEU A 117 17.38 -1.63 1.10
C LEU A 117 17.86 -1.60 -0.37
N LEU A 118 16.92 -1.57 -1.32
CA LEU A 118 17.24 -1.53 -2.76
C LEU A 118 17.99 -0.24 -3.13
N THR A 119 17.61 0.89 -2.53
CA THR A 119 18.29 2.19 -2.71
C THR A 119 19.73 2.16 -2.18
N MET A 120 19.96 1.56 -1.00
CA MET A 120 21.30 1.37 -0.44
C MET A 120 22.15 0.51 -1.37
N ALA A 121 21.61 -0.64 -1.79
CA ALA A 121 22.24 -1.58 -2.73
C ALA A 121 22.52 -0.97 -4.12
N GLY A 122 21.92 0.18 -4.43
CA GLY A 122 22.03 0.86 -5.72
C GLY A 122 21.36 0.09 -6.86
N ILE A 123 20.45 -0.83 -6.55
CA ILE A 123 19.74 -1.66 -7.53
C ILE A 123 18.51 -0.86 -7.99
N PRO A 124 18.35 -0.58 -9.30
CA PRO A 124 17.13 0.03 -9.82
C PRO A 124 15.92 -0.87 -9.53
N PHE A 125 14.75 -0.30 -9.25
CA PHE A 125 13.56 -1.09 -8.98
C PHE A 125 12.28 -0.46 -9.52
N ALA A 126 11.28 -1.30 -9.76
CA ALA A 126 9.95 -0.89 -10.18
C ALA A 126 9.14 -0.30 -9.00
N GLY A 127 8.36 0.75 -9.28
CA GLY A 127 7.42 1.35 -8.32
C GLY A 127 7.95 2.60 -7.62
N CYS A 128 7.31 2.93 -6.50
CA CYS A 128 7.57 4.12 -5.69
C CYS A 128 8.86 4.01 -4.87
N GLY A 129 9.56 5.12 -4.66
CA GLY A 129 10.72 5.17 -3.74
C GLY A 129 10.32 5.26 -2.27
N THR A 130 11.29 5.11 -1.36
CA THR A 130 11.09 5.02 0.10
C THR A 130 10.14 6.06 0.69
N LEU A 131 10.34 7.35 0.39
CA LEU A 131 9.52 8.42 0.94
C LEU A 131 8.07 8.33 0.47
N CYS A 132 7.86 8.12 -0.83
CA CYS A 132 6.53 8.01 -1.41
C CYS A 132 5.78 6.79 -0.86
N SER A 133 6.46 5.64 -0.80
CA SER A 133 5.95 4.42 -0.19
C SER A 133 5.50 4.66 1.26
N ALA A 134 6.37 5.20 2.11
CA ALA A 134 6.05 5.49 3.50
C ALA A 134 4.89 6.50 3.66
N MET A 135 4.84 7.55 2.84
CA MET A 135 3.76 8.55 2.87
C MET A 135 2.42 7.98 2.43
N CYS A 136 2.40 7.11 1.40
CA CYS A 136 1.18 6.48 0.92
C CYS A 136 0.66 5.38 1.86
N MET A 137 1.57 4.72 2.61
CA MET A 137 1.18 3.69 3.58
C MET A 137 0.45 4.30 4.79
N ASP A 138 0.88 5.46 5.28
CA ASP A 138 0.25 6.15 6.41
C ASP A 138 -0.91 7.04 5.94
N LYS A 139 -2.16 6.57 6.13
CA LYS A 139 -3.37 7.27 5.67
C LYS A 139 -3.49 8.72 6.19
N ASP A 140 -3.08 8.99 7.42
CA ASP A 140 -3.12 10.35 7.98
C ASP A 140 -2.11 11.28 7.29
N ILE A 141 -0.91 10.77 7.03
CA ILE A 141 0.12 11.53 6.31
C ILE A 141 -0.34 11.77 4.88
N ALA A 142 -0.80 10.73 4.18
CA ALA A 142 -1.37 10.82 2.83
C ALA A 142 -2.48 11.88 2.76
N HIS A 143 -3.45 11.85 3.69
CA HIS A 143 -4.53 12.82 3.75
C HIS A 143 -4.00 14.25 3.88
N LYS A 144 -3.07 14.50 4.80
CA LYS A 144 -2.48 15.83 5.00
C LYS A 144 -1.80 16.36 3.74
N ILE A 145 -1.02 15.54 3.05
CA ILE A 145 -0.30 15.93 1.83
C ILE A 145 -1.28 16.24 0.70
N VAL A 146 -2.27 15.37 0.50
CA VAL A 146 -3.29 15.50 -0.56
C VAL A 146 -4.18 16.72 -0.32
N ASN A 147 -4.55 16.98 0.94
CA ASN A 147 -5.30 18.17 1.35
C ASN A 147 -4.50 19.46 1.12
N LEU A 148 -3.21 19.47 1.47
CA LEU A 148 -2.31 20.61 1.15
C LEU A 148 -2.21 20.88 -0.36
N ALA A 149 -2.38 19.86 -1.20
CA ALA A 149 -2.45 20.00 -2.66
C ALA A 149 -3.83 20.45 -3.18
N GLY A 150 -4.81 20.69 -2.29
CA GLY A 150 -6.15 21.18 -2.64
C GLY A 150 -7.16 20.08 -2.99
N ILE A 151 -6.82 18.81 -2.79
CA ILE A 151 -7.72 17.68 -3.01
C ILE A 151 -8.43 17.34 -1.70
N LYS A 152 -9.75 17.11 -1.77
CA LYS A 152 -10.56 16.82 -0.59
C LYS A 152 -10.19 15.46 0.00
N THR A 153 -10.16 15.40 1.32
CA THR A 153 -9.98 14.17 2.10
C THR A 153 -11.08 14.09 3.16
N PRO A 154 -11.45 12.89 3.64
CA PRO A 154 -12.39 12.76 4.74
C PRO A 154 -11.91 13.55 5.97
N PRO A 155 -12.78 14.30 6.67
CA PRO A 155 -12.46 14.81 7.99
C PRO A 155 -12.06 13.64 8.90
N SER A 156 -10.94 13.79 9.60
CA SER A 156 -10.35 12.69 10.35
C SER A 156 -9.60 13.14 11.59
N ILE A 157 -9.54 12.27 12.59
CA ILE A 157 -8.66 12.40 13.76
C ILE A 157 -7.71 11.20 13.85
N VAL A 158 -6.65 11.35 14.64
CA VAL A 158 -5.66 10.28 14.87
C VAL A 158 -5.50 10.02 16.35
N LEU A 159 -5.50 8.74 16.70
CA LEU A 159 -5.19 8.25 18.03
C LEU A 159 -3.89 7.45 17.99
N ARG A 160 -3.13 7.52 19.08
CA ARG A 160 -1.96 6.68 19.32
C ARG A 160 -2.22 5.79 20.52
N SER A 161 -1.50 4.67 20.60
CA SER A 161 -1.54 3.78 21.76
C SER A 161 -1.33 4.55 23.06
N GLY A 162 -2.12 4.25 24.10
CA GLY A 162 -2.12 4.98 25.37
C GLY A 162 -3.08 6.17 25.42
N PHE A 163 -4.02 6.27 24.48
CA PHE A 163 -5.11 7.25 24.54
C PHE A 163 -6.02 7.01 25.76
N THR A 164 -6.65 8.08 26.23
CA THR A 164 -7.67 8.04 27.29
C THR A 164 -9.08 8.21 26.71
N ASP A 165 -10.10 7.68 27.39
CA ASP A 165 -11.50 7.86 26.98
C ASP A 165 -11.91 9.34 26.89
N ALA A 166 -11.29 10.19 27.72
CA ALA A 166 -11.48 11.63 27.70
C ALA A 166 -10.94 12.26 26.40
N GLU A 167 -9.74 11.84 25.96
CA GLU A 167 -9.16 12.29 24.68
C GLU A 167 -10.01 11.82 23.50
N LEU A 168 -10.42 10.55 23.50
CA LEU A 168 -11.30 9.99 22.47
C LEU A 168 -12.59 10.80 22.36
N SER A 169 -13.29 11.00 23.48
CA SER A 169 -14.56 11.74 23.52
C SER A 169 -14.39 13.20 23.06
N LYS A 170 -13.29 13.86 23.45
CA LYS A 170 -13.02 15.24 23.05
C LYS A 170 -12.76 15.36 21.56
N GLN A 171 -11.91 14.50 20.99
CA GLN A 171 -11.54 14.60 19.58
C GLN A 171 -12.69 14.22 18.64
N ILE A 172 -13.51 13.24 19.04
CA ILE A 172 -14.64 12.77 18.22
C ILE A 172 -15.78 13.78 18.16
N SER A 173 -15.88 14.71 19.11
CA SER A 173 -16.90 15.78 19.08
C SER A 173 -16.88 16.65 17.82
N CYS A 174 -15.78 16.61 17.06
CA CYS A 174 -15.61 17.34 15.81
C CYS A 174 -15.97 16.52 14.56
N LEU A 175 -16.39 15.26 14.72
CA LEU A 175 -16.74 14.35 13.62
C LEU A 175 -18.22 13.97 13.65
N THR A 176 -18.75 13.64 12.49
CA THR A 176 -20.15 13.25 12.25
C THR A 176 -20.23 11.77 11.88
N PHE A 177 -21.10 11.04 12.54
CA PHE A 177 -21.36 9.63 12.23
C PHE A 177 -22.11 9.45 10.90
N PRO A 178 -21.92 8.32 10.20
CA PRO A 178 -21.09 7.18 10.59
C PRO A 178 -19.59 7.43 10.37
N LEU A 179 -18.76 6.76 11.19
CA LEU A 179 -17.30 6.87 11.17
C LEU A 179 -16.66 5.56 10.70
N PHE A 180 -15.52 5.64 10.05
CA PHE A 180 -14.63 4.50 9.84
C PHE A 180 -13.44 4.58 10.79
N VAL A 181 -13.18 3.49 11.51
CA VAL A 181 -11.99 3.32 12.35
C VAL A 181 -11.05 2.36 11.63
N LYS A 182 -9.80 2.78 11.42
CA LYS A 182 -8.82 2.05 10.59
C LYS A 182 -7.42 2.11 11.22
N PRO A 183 -6.60 1.06 11.11
CA PRO A 183 -5.16 1.20 11.33
C PRO A 183 -4.57 2.14 10.28
N ALA A 184 -3.68 3.04 10.70
CA ALA A 184 -3.13 4.05 9.80
C ALA A 184 -2.24 3.40 8.71
N ASN A 185 -1.46 2.38 9.07
CA ASN A 185 -0.43 1.74 8.24
C ASN A 185 -0.74 0.27 7.88
N ALA A 186 -2.00 -0.08 7.63
CA ALA A 186 -2.40 -1.42 7.17
C ALA A 186 -3.23 -1.39 5.88
N GLY A 187 -3.05 -2.42 5.03
CA GLY A 187 -3.81 -2.65 3.80
C GLY A 187 -4.91 -3.71 3.95
N SER A 188 -5.53 -4.10 2.83
CA SER A 188 -6.49 -5.22 2.70
C SER A 188 -7.65 -5.25 3.71
N SER A 189 -8.10 -4.08 4.14
CA SER A 189 -9.22 -3.88 5.06
C SER A 189 -9.10 -4.55 6.44
N PHE A 190 -7.91 -5.00 6.83
CA PHE A 190 -7.67 -5.54 8.17
C PHE A 190 -7.85 -4.47 9.25
N GLY A 191 -8.62 -4.80 10.28
CA GLY A 191 -8.89 -3.89 11.41
C GLY A 191 -9.77 -2.68 11.07
N ILE A 192 -10.42 -2.66 9.90
CA ILE A 192 -11.36 -1.59 9.53
C ILE A 192 -12.75 -1.90 10.09
N THR A 193 -13.34 -0.93 10.78
CA THR A 193 -14.71 -1.02 11.29
C THR A 193 -15.49 0.24 10.94
N LYS A 194 -16.71 0.08 10.39
CA LYS A 194 -17.68 1.17 10.26
C LYS A 194 -18.54 1.24 11.52
N VAL A 195 -18.59 2.41 12.12
CA VAL A 195 -19.18 2.70 13.43
C VAL A 195 -20.32 3.69 13.21
N PHE A 196 -21.53 3.37 13.68
CA PHE A 196 -22.72 4.21 13.46
C PHE A 196 -23.04 5.11 14.64
N GLN A 197 -22.52 4.79 15.82
CA GLN A 197 -22.79 5.51 17.07
C GLN A 197 -21.62 5.42 18.04
N LYS A 198 -21.65 6.25 19.08
CA LYS A 198 -20.53 6.42 20.00
C LYS A 198 -20.12 5.15 20.74
N ASP A 199 -21.09 4.33 21.13
CA ASP A 199 -20.86 3.15 21.98
C ASP A 199 -20.04 2.05 21.29
N GLU A 200 -19.98 2.06 19.96
CA GLU A 200 -19.24 1.11 19.14
C GLU A 200 -17.75 1.50 18.95
N LEU A 201 -17.37 2.74 19.31
CA LEU A 201 -16.05 3.28 19.00
C LEU A 201 -14.92 2.60 19.74
N TYR A 202 -15.10 2.34 21.04
CA TYR A 202 -14.03 1.81 21.87
C TYR A 202 -13.57 0.43 21.37
N ASP A 203 -14.53 -0.42 21.04
CA ASP A 203 -14.27 -1.75 20.49
C ASP A 203 -13.60 -1.65 19.11
N ALA A 204 -14.11 -0.80 18.22
CA ALA A 204 -13.54 -0.56 16.90
C ALA A 204 -12.08 -0.06 16.96
N VAL A 205 -11.79 0.86 17.89
CA VAL A 205 -10.45 1.41 18.12
C VAL A 205 -9.52 0.33 18.69
N THR A 206 -10.02 -0.47 19.63
CA THR A 206 -9.27 -1.60 20.22
C THR A 206 -8.88 -2.61 19.14
N VAL A 207 -9.81 -2.96 18.24
CA VAL A 207 -9.54 -3.84 17.09
C VAL A 207 -8.48 -3.23 16.17
N ALA A 208 -8.60 -1.95 15.82
CA ALA A 208 -7.61 -1.30 14.96
C ALA A 208 -6.19 -1.26 15.59
N PHE A 209 -6.10 -1.08 16.91
CA PHE A 209 -4.81 -1.11 17.64
C PHE A 209 -4.14 -2.48 17.68
N GLN A 210 -4.84 -3.58 17.36
CA GLN A 210 -4.21 -4.89 17.19
C GLN A 210 -3.30 -4.95 15.95
N HIS A 211 -3.49 -4.03 15.01
CA HIS A 211 -2.79 -4.03 13.72
C HIS A 211 -1.80 -2.87 13.55
N ASP A 212 -1.95 -1.78 14.30
CA ASP A 212 -1.05 -0.62 14.24
C ASP A 212 -1.06 0.14 15.57
N ASN A 213 0.02 0.86 15.90
CA ASN A 213 0.08 1.73 17.08
C ASN A 213 -0.51 3.13 16.83
N LYS A 214 -1.00 3.37 15.60
CA LYS A 214 -1.64 4.59 15.13
C LYS A 214 -2.95 4.22 14.46
N VAL A 215 -4.06 4.81 14.94
CA VAL A 215 -5.41 4.58 14.40
C VAL A 215 -5.93 5.90 13.85
N ILE A 216 -6.54 5.85 12.67
CA ILE A 216 -7.26 6.97 12.06
C ILE A 216 -8.76 6.73 12.16
N ILE A 217 -9.51 7.76 12.54
CA ILE A 217 -10.97 7.75 12.57
C ILE A 217 -11.45 8.82 11.59
N GLU A 218 -12.24 8.40 10.60
CA GLU A 218 -12.64 9.22 9.45
C GLU A 218 -14.17 9.30 9.38
N GLU A 219 -14.71 10.44 8.98
CA GLU A 219 -16.11 10.50 8.56
C GLU A 219 -16.35 9.63 7.33
N ALA A 220 -17.49 8.94 7.29
CA ALA A 220 -17.90 8.24 6.08
C ALA A 220 -18.13 9.23 4.94
N VAL A 221 -17.63 8.88 3.76
CA VAL A 221 -17.88 9.62 2.53
C VAL A 221 -19.00 8.91 1.77
N ASP A 222 -20.07 9.63 1.47
CA ASP A 222 -21.18 9.10 0.67
C ASP A 222 -20.78 8.95 -0.80
N GLY A 223 -21.27 7.89 -1.43
CA GLY A 223 -21.04 7.59 -2.85
C GLY A 223 -20.54 6.17 -3.06
N PHE A 224 -19.71 6.02 -4.08
CA PHE A 224 -19.07 4.77 -4.48
C PHE A 224 -17.57 5.01 -4.66
N GLU A 225 -16.79 3.93 -4.65
CA GLU A 225 -15.34 4.00 -4.80
C GLU A 225 -14.96 3.92 -6.28
N VAL A 226 -14.04 4.77 -6.70
CA VAL A 226 -13.44 4.72 -8.04
C VAL A 226 -11.92 4.61 -7.92
N GLY A 227 -11.32 3.76 -8.75
CA GLY A 227 -9.89 3.58 -8.83
C GLY A 227 -9.35 4.04 -10.18
N CYS A 228 -8.05 4.34 -10.20
CA CYS A 228 -7.37 4.81 -11.39
C CYS A 228 -5.92 4.34 -11.40
N ALA A 229 -5.59 3.45 -12.34
CA ALA A 229 -4.23 2.97 -12.49
C ALA A 229 -3.35 4.04 -13.15
N VAL A 230 -2.20 4.35 -12.54
CA VAL A 230 -1.23 5.32 -13.05
C VAL A 230 0.09 4.61 -13.33
N LEU A 231 0.68 4.87 -14.50
CA LEU A 231 1.98 4.33 -14.90
C LEU A 231 2.87 5.44 -15.43
N GLY A 232 4.08 5.58 -14.88
CA GLY A 232 5.07 6.52 -15.41
C GLY A 232 6.00 7.07 -14.34
N LYS A 233 6.87 7.99 -14.76
CA LYS A 233 7.78 8.74 -13.87
C LYS A 233 7.62 10.24 -14.10
N ASP A 234 8.11 10.74 -15.23
CA ASP A 234 7.99 12.16 -15.59
C ASP A 234 6.76 12.41 -16.49
N SER A 235 6.45 11.46 -17.37
CA SER A 235 5.23 11.42 -18.17
C SER A 235 4.35 10.29 -17.66
N LEU A 236 3.09 10.60 -17.38
CA LEU A 236 2.13 9.64 -16.81
C LEU A 236 1.15 9.16 -17.88
N ALA A 237 0.94 7.85 -17.90
CA ALA A 237 -0.20 7.21 -18.55
C ALA A 237 -1.24 6.86 -17.48
N ILE A 238 -2.51 7.03 -17.85
CA ILE A 238 -3.66 6.76 -16.99
C ILE A 238 -4.46 5.63 -17.63
N GLY A 239 -4.80 4.61 -16.86
CA GLY A 239 -5.69 3.53 -17.27
C GLY A 239 -7.16 3.96 -17.28
N GLU A 240 -8.03 3.06 -17.73
CA GLU A 240 -9.48 3.26 -17.57
C GLU A 240 -9.84 3.30 -16.08
N VAL A 241 -10.85 4.09 -15.74
CA VAL A 241 -11.36 4.20 -14.36
C VAL A 241 -12.21 2.97 -14.07
N ASP A 242 -11.94 2.34 -12.93
CA ASP A 242 -12.80 1.30 -12.38
C ASP A 242 -13.66 1.84 -11.24
N GLU A 243 -14.74 1.13 -10.96
CA GLU A 243 -15.70 1.43 -9.91
C GLU A 243 -15.92 0.17 -9.08
N ILE A 244 -15.87 0.32 -7.76
CA ILE A 244 -16.17 -0.73 -6.79
C ILE A 244 -17.53 -0.42 -6.15
N GLU A 245 -18.50 -1.31 -6.40
CA GLU A 245 -19.82 -1.26 -5.79
C GLU A 245 -19.91 -2.31 -4.67
N LEU A 246 -20.10 -1.84 -3.42
CA LEU A 246 -20.27 -2.70 -2.26
C LEU A 246 -21.75 -3.06 -2.06
N SER A 247 -22.09 -4.35 -2.14
CA SER A 247 -23.48 -4.83 -2.03
C SER A 247 -24.13 -4.62 -0.66
N HIS A 248 -23.35 -4.60 0.43
CA HIS A 248 -23.86 -4.48 1.81
C HIS A 248 -23.05 -3.50 2.69
N GLY A 249 -22.27 -2.61 2.08
CA GLY A 249 -21.28 -1.78 2.79
C GLY A 249 -20.13 -2.60 3.39
N ILE A 250 -19.16 -1.93 4.02
CA ILE A 250 -18.12 -2.61 4.81
C ILE A 250 -18.75 -3.02 6.15
N SER A 251 -19.18 -4.28 6.27
CA SER A 251 -19.81 -4.81 7.48
C SER A 251 -18.85 -4.76 8.67
N ALA A 252 -19.31 -4.27 9.82
CA ALA A 252 -18.63 -4.43 11.10
C ALA A 252 -18.48 -5.93 11.40
N VAL A 253 -17.25 -6.42 11.52
CA VAL A 253 -16.98 -7.83 11.85
C VAL A 253 -16.82 -7.96 13.36
N SER A 254 -17.61 -8.84 13.96
CA SER A 254 -17.46 -9.27 15.36
C SER A 254 -16.08 -9.94 15.59
N PRO A 255 -15.42 -9.71 16.75
CA PRO A 255 -14.05 -10.17 17.03
C PRO A 255 -13.83 -11.70 16.94
N SER A 256 -14.88 -12.51 16.83
CA SER A 256 -14.77 -13.98 16.69
C SER A 256 -14.56 -14.48 15.24
N THR A 257 -14.58 -13.61 14.23
CA THR A 257 -14.47 -14.02 12.81
C THR A 257 -13.56 -13.11 11.99
N ALA A 258 -12.30 -12.97 12.38
CA ALA A 258 -11.27 -12.17 11.68
C ALA A 258 -10.85 -12.72 10.28
N SER A 259 -11.73 -13.39 9.53
CA SER A 259 -11.42 -13.97 8.21
C SER A 259 -12.45 -13.74 7.11
N VAL A 260 -13.44 -12.85 7.28
CA VAL A 260 -14.47 -12.63 6.25
C VAL A 260 -14.65 -11.14 5.93
N LEU A 261 -13.61 -10.53 5.36
CA LEU A 261 -13.79 -9.42 4.39
C LEU A 261 -13.66 -9.91 2.93
N SER A 262 -13.43 -11.19 2.70
CA SER A 262 -13.31 -11.78 1.35
C SER A 262 -14.65 -12.11 0.67
N ARG A 263 -15.80 -11.74 1.26
CA ARG A 263 -17.14 -12.11 0.74
C ARG A 263 -18.19 -11.02 0.76
N ALA A 264 -17.82 -9.74 0.79
CA ALA A 264 -18.69 -8.76 0.15
C ALA A 264 -18.61 -9.04 -1.37
N SER A 265 -19.74 -9.22 -2.04
CA SER A 265 -19.71 -9.40 -3.50
C SER A 265 -19.32 -8.07 -4.15
N GLU A 266 -18.03 -7.84 -4.33
CA GLU A 266 -17.51 -6.69 -5.06
C GLU A 266 -17.81 -6.88 -6.56
N ARG A 267 -18.59 -5.96 -7.13
CA ARG A 267 -18.68 -5.84 -8.59
C ARG A 267 -17.74 -4.72 -9.01
N VAL A 268 -16.64 -5.09 -9.66
CA VAL A 268 -15.78 -4.13 -10.35
C VAL A 268 -16.39 -3.84 -11.72
N ARG A 269 -16.76 -2.58 -11.97
CA ARG A 269 -17.19 -2.12 -13.31
C ARG A 269 -16.08 -1.25 -13.89
N VAL A 270 -15.66 -1.52 -15.12
CA VAL A 270 -14.75 -0.63 -15.85
C VAL A 270 -15.61 0.29 -16.70
N SER A 271 -15.59 1.58 -16.38
CA SER A 271 -16.28 2.60 -17.19
C SER A 271 -15.41 2.88 -18.41
N ALA A 272 -15.92 2.57 -19.61
CA ALA A 272 -15.24 2.92 -20.85
C ALA A 272 -15.35 4.44 -21.07
N VAL A 273 -14.37 5.20 -20.56
CA VAL A 273 -14.27 6.64 -20.83
C VAL A 273 -13.21 6.83 -21.89
N ALA A 274 -13.65 7.08 -23.13
CA ALA A 274 -12.80 7.25 -24.30
C ALA A 274 -11.52 8.05 -23.99
N THR A 275 -10.38 7.35 -24.02
CA THR A 275 -9.06 7.86 -23.67
C THR A 275 -8.66 8.97 -24.65
N ARG A 276 -8.84 10.24 -24.27
CA ARG A 276 -8.18 11.36 -24.95
C ARG A 276 -6.71 11.35 -24.52
N ARG A 277 -5.81 10.98 -25.41
CA ARG A 277 -4.36 11.23 -25.26
C ARG A 277 -4.14 12.74 -25.11
N SER A 278 -4.05 13.24 -23.88
CA SER A 278 -3.52 14.59 -23.63
C SER A 278 -2.01 14.51 -23.65
N SER A 279 -1.40 14.79 -24.80
CA SER A 279 -0.01 15.21 -24.83
C SER A 279 0.08 16.55 -24.09
N ILE A 280 0.45 16.54 -22.81
CA ILE A 280 0.84 17.77 -22.11
C ILE A 280 2.18 18.19 -22.71
N SER A 281 2.11 18.95 -23.80
CA SER A 281 3.25 19.62 -24.39
C SER A 281 3.71 20.69 -23.42
N ARG A 282 4.99 20.67 -23.04
CA ARG A 282 5.66 21.76 -22.33
C ARG A 282 5.46 23.07 -23.07
N ARG A 283 4.53 23.92 -22.64
CA ARG A 283 4.59 25.36 -22.88
C ARG A 283 4.13 26.11 -21.63
N ARG A 284 4.95 27.10 -21.30
CA ARG A 284 4.77 28.14 -20.29
C ARG A 284 3.35 28.70 -20.42
N ASP A 285 2.62 28.74 -19.30
CA ASP A 285 1.67 29.79 -18.90
C ASP A 285 0.87 29.33 -17.68
N ALA A 286 1.58 29.24 -16.55
CA ALA A 286 0.96 29.12 -15.23
C ALA A 286 0.39 30.50 -14.83
N ARG A 287 -0.71 30.93 -15.46
CA ARG A 287 -1.43 32.16 -15.05
C ARG A 287 -2.80 32.41 -15.70
N SER A 288 -3.65 31.42 -16.01
CA SER A 288 -5.04 31.75 -16.39
C SER A 288 -6.03 30.58 -16.33
N LEU A 289 -6.23 29.97 -15.16
CA LEU A 289 -7.52 29.36 -14.82
C LEU A 289 -7.87 29.78 -13.40
N ALA A 290 -8.05 31.09 -13.25
CA ALA A 290 -8.62 31.71 -12.09
C ALA A 290 -10.16 31.56 -12.17
N VAL A 291 -10.73 31.11 -11.06
CA VAL A 291 -11.93 31.68 -10.42
C VAL A 291 -13.13 31.88 -11.35
N ASP A 292 -14.13 30.99 -11.23
CA ASP A 292 -15.53 31.42 -11.28
C ASP A 292 -16.40 30.62 -10.29
N SER A 293 -16.81 31.37 -9.26
CA SER A 293 -18.03 31.27 -8.44
C SER A 293 -18.59 29.90 -8.04
N MET A 294 -18.33 29.51 -6.79
CA MET A 294 -19.39 29.01 -5.91
C MET A 294 -19.14 29.49 -4.48
N THR A 295 -19.92 30.48 -4.07
CA THR A 295 -19.98 31.00 -2.71
C THR A 295 -20.70 29.97 -1.84
N VAL A 296 -19.93 29.12 -1.16
CA VAL A 296 -20.41 28.34 -0.01
C VAL A 296 -19.58 28.77 1.19
N ALA A 297 -20.28 29.15 2.25
CA ALA A 297 -19.73 29.77 3.44
C ALA A 297 -18.46 29.05 3.94
N ARG A 298 -17.32 29.75 3.90
CA ARG A 298 -16.08 29.31 4.54
C ARG A 298 -16.29 29.29 6.05
N ARG A 299 -16.41 28.10 6.65
CA ARG A 299 -16.02 27.94 8.06
C ARG A 299 -14.49 27.99 8.11
N PRO A 300 -13.86 28.73 9.05
CA PRO A 300 -12.43 28.66 9.23
C PRO A 300 -12.07 27.25 9.70
N ALA A 301 -11.38 26.49 8.85
CA ALA A 301 -10.74 25.24 9.24
C ALA A 301 -9.42 25.55 9.97
N THR A 302 -9.51 26.24 11.10
CA THR A 302 -8.45 26.26 12.10
C THR A 302 -8.99 25.47 13.29
N CYS A 303 -8.60 24.21 13.39
CA CYS A 303 -8.82 23.40 14.58
C CYS A 303 -8.15 24.10 15.77
N PRO A 304 -8.88 24.51 16.83
CA PRO A 304 -8.29 25.16 17.99
C PRO A 304 -7.36 24.25 18.80
N CYS A 305 -7.31 22.96 18.48
CA CYS A 305 -6.63 21.94 19.29
C CYS A 305 -5.19 21.64 18.86
N SER A 306 -4.69 22.16 17.73
CA SER A 306 -3.36 21.82 17.21
C SER A 306 -2.24 22.83 17.49
N LEU A 307 -2.48 23.86 18.31
CA LEU A 307 -1.47 24.87 18.66
C LEU A 307 -1.48 25.19 20.17
N ARG A 308 -1.07 24.24 21.00
CA ARG A 308 -0.48 24.52 22.33
C ARG A 308 0.53 23.43 22.71
N THR A 309 1.71 23.47 22.11
CA THR A 309 2.94 23.04 22.79
C THR A 309 3.62 24.30 23.32
N GLY A 310 3.42 24.59 24.60
CA GLY A 310 4.38 25.30 25.47
C GLY A 310 4.74 24.28 26.57
N MET A 311 5.97 24.12 27.04
CA MET A 311 7.18 24.94 27.06
C MET A 311 8.39 24.14 26.57
#